data_AF-A0A2T3BEG3-F1
#
_entry.id   AF-A0A2T3BEG3-F1
#
_cell.length_a   1.000
_cell.length_b   1.000
_cell.length_c   1.000
_cell.angle_alpha   90.00
_cell.angle_beta   90.00
_cell.angle_gamma   90.00
#
_symmetry.space_group_name_H-M   'P 1'
#
loop_
_entity.id
_entity.type
_entity.pdbx_description
1 polymer ?
#
loop_
_entity_poly.entity_id
_entity_poly.type
_entity_poly.pdbx_seq_one_letter_code
_entity_poly.pdbx_strand_id
1 'polypeptide(L)' 'MRLSGLQREVLALYRKCLRESRKKPANTRPHFESFASRSEFQKNITLDKRDFSAIEYLLRKGQRQLEIYSAPGIKDIR' A
#
# COMPACT_ATOMS: atom_id res chain seq x y z
N MET A 1 4.55 3.61 23.45
CA MET A 1 4.22 2.28 22.90
C MET A 1 5.10 2.02 21.68
N ARG A 2 5.97 1.00 21.72
CA ARG A 2 6.92 0.69 20.63
C ARG A 2 6.18 -0.14 19.57
N LEU A 3 6.11 0.36 18.34
CA LEU A 3 5.50 -0.38 17.22
C LEU A 3 6.28 -1.67 16.97
N SER A 4 5.57 -2.77 16.68
CA SER A 4 6.22 -4.01 16.25
C SER A 4 6.95 -3.81 14.92
N GLY A 5 7.94 -4.67 14.63
CA GLY A 5 8.66 -4.63 13.34
C GLY A 5 7.69 -4.66 12.16
N LEU A 6 6.70 -5.56 12.22
CA LEU A 6 5.65 -5.70 11.21
C LEU A 6 4.78 -4.44 11.08
N GLN A 7 4.37 -3.83 12.20
CA GLN A 7 3.60 -2.57 12.16
C GLN A 7 4.40 -1.43 11.51
N ARG A 8 5.72 -1.38 11.72
CA ARG A 8 6.58 -0.41 11.04
C ARG A 8 6.63 -0.66 9.54
N GLU A 9 6.69 -1.91 9.11
CA GLU A 9 6.69 -2.26 7.69
C GLU A 9 5.36 -1.90 7.01
N VAL A 10 4.22 -2.12 7.67
CA VAL A 10 2.90 -1.70 7.16
C VAL A 10 2.87 -0.19 6.90
N LEU A 11 3.33 0.61 7.88
CA LEU A 11 3.40 2.06 7.73
C LEU A 11 4.43 2.51 6.68
N ALA A 12 5.54 1.79 6.54
CA ALA A 12 6.54 2.05 5.52
C ALA A 12 5.99 1.79 4.11
N LEU A 13 5.26 0.68 3.92
CA LEU A 13 4.57 0.36 2.67
C LEU A 13 3.53 1.42 2.32
N TYR A 14 2.69 1.83 3.28
CA TYR A 14 1.71 2.90 3.08
C TYR A 14 2.37 4.21 2.60
N ARG A 15 3.48 4.61 3.23
CA ARG A 15 4.23 5.81 2.82
C ARG A 15 4.86 5.65 1.44
N LYS A 16 5.33 4.45 1.08
CA LYS A 16 5.85 4.18 -0.27
C LYS A 16 4.75 4.32 -1.32
N CYS A 17 3.55 3.76 -1.09
CA CYS A 17 2.40 3.92 -1.99
C CYS A 17 2.11 5.40 -2.27
N LEU A 18 2.08 6.24 -1.22
CA LEU A 18 1.87 7.68 -1.34
C LEU A 18 3.02 8.44 -1.99
N ARG A 19 4.24 7.90 -2.02
CA ARG A 19 5.37 8.53 -2.71
C ARG A 19 5.37 8.17 -4.19
N GLU A 20 5.11 6.91 -4.51
CA GLU A 20 5.01 6.46 -5.90
C GLU A 20 3.79 7.07 -6.60
N SER A 21 2.65 7.25 -5.91
CA SER A 21 1.51 7.96 -6.48
C SER A 21 1.87 9.39 -6.91
N ARG A 22 2.69 10.10 -6.11
CA ARG A 22 3.14 11.47 -6.43
C ARG A 22 4.02 11.57 -7.66
N LYS A 23 4.69 10.49 -8.07
CA LYS A 23 5.49 10.44 -9.31
C LYS A 23 4.63 10.26 -10.56
N LYS A 24 3.38 9.84 -10.41
CA LYS A 24 2.44 9.64 -11.53
C LYS A 24 1.79 10.97 -11.93
N PRO A 25 1.37 11.12 -13.21
CA PRO A 25 0.75 12.36 -13.69
C PRO A 25 -0.50 12.73 -12.89
N ALA A 26 -0.79 14.03 -12.80
CA ALA A 26 -1.85 14.59 -11.95
C ALA A 26 -3.24 13.97 -12.19
N ASN A 27 -3.49 13.50 -13.43
CA ASN A 27 -4.77 12.92 -13.83
C ASN A 27 -4.99 11.51 -13.25
N THR A 28 -3.94 10.72 -13.03
CA THR A 28 -4.06 9.34 -12.49
C THR A 28 -3.70 9.24 -11.02
N ARG A 29 -3.13 10.30 -10.42
CA ARG A 29 -2.87 10.41 -8.98
C ARG A 29 -4.07 10.07 -8.09
N PRO A 30 -5.30 10.58 -8.35
CA PRO A 30 -6.45 10.29 -7.50
C PRO A 30 -6.82 8.81 -7.48
N HIS A 31 -6.69 8.12 -8.63
CA HIS A 31 -6.95 6.68 -8.73
C HIS A 31 -5.91 5.88 -7.95
N PHE A 32 -4.63 6.20 -8.12
CA PHE A 32 -3.55 5.55 -7.36
C PHE A 32 -3.67 5.79 -5.85
N GLU A 33 -3.97 7.01 -5.41
CA GLU A 33 -4.15 7.32 -3.99
C GLU A 33 -5.38 6.59 -3.42
N SER A 34 -6.51 6.61 -4.13
CA SER A 34 -7.73 5.94 -3.68
C SER A 34 -7.57 4.41 -3.62
N PHE A 35 -7.03 3.81 -4.68
CA PHE A 35 -6.90 2.37 -4.82
C PHE A 35 -5.79 1.81 -3.93
N ALA A 36 -4.55 2.29 -4.12
CA ALA A 36 -3.36 1.69 -3.49
C ALA A 36 -3.13 2.12 -2.04
N SER A 37 -3.63 3.28 -1.60
CA SER A 37 -3.40 3.77 -0.24
C SER A 37 -4.63 3.71 0.65
N ARG A 38 -5.82 4.11 0.17
CA ARG A 38 -7.00 4.19 1.05
C ARG A 38 -7.83 2.93 1.05
N SER A 39 -8.33 2.48 -0.09
CA SER A 39 -9.35 1.41 -0.12
C SER A 39 -8.84 0.09 0.46
N GLU A 40 -7.65 -0.36 0.06
CA GLU A 40 -7.08 -1.63 0.52
C GLU A 40 -6.68 -1.61 2.00
N PHE A 41 -6.09 -0.52 2.50
CA PHE A 41 -5.76 -0.41 3.92
C PHE A 41 -7.01 -0.26 4.79
N GLN A 42 -8.04 0.43 4.29
CA GLN A 42 -9.28 0.63 5.04
C GLN A 42 -10.10 -0.66 5.16
N LYS A 43 -10.15 -1.50 4.11
CA LYS A 43 -10.77 -2.84 4.18
C LYS A 43 -10.13 -3.72 5.25
N ASN A 44 -8.82 -3.57 5.44
CA ASN A 44 -8.00 -4.41 6.32
C ASN A 44 -7.77 -3.77 7.70
N ILE A 45 -8.35 -2.60 8.00
CA ILE A 45 -8.17 -1.92 9.30
C ILE A 45 -8.86 -2.66 10.45
N THR A 46 -9.87 -3.46 10.14
CA THR A 46 -10.64 -4.27 11.09
C THR A 46 -9.96 -5.60 11.42
N LEU A 47 -8.85 -5.96 10.75
CA LEU A 47 -8.09 -7.16 11.08
C LEU A 47 -7.51 -7.07 12.49
N ASP A 48 -7.50 -8.21 13.19
CA ASP A 48 -6.84 -8.29 14.48
C ASP A 48 -5.34 -8.08 14.30
N LYS A 49 -4.77 -7.21 15.15
CA LYS A 49 -3.34 -6.92 15.20
C LYS A 49 -2.51 -8.15 15.58
N ARG A 50 -3.15 -9.20 16.10
CA ARG A 50 -2.56 -10.50 16.45
C ARG A 50 -2.51 -11.49 15.30
N ASP A 51 -3.21 -11.22 14.19
CA ASP A 51 -3.18 -12.09 13.01
C ASP A 51 -1.95 -11.78 12.15
N PHE A 52 -0.78 -12.17 12.66
CA PHE A 52 0.51 -11.88 12.03
C PHE A 52 0.60 -12.49 10.62
N SER A 53 0.05 -13.69 10.42
CA SER A 53 0.06 -14.38 9.13
C SER A 53 -0.75 -13.64 8.07
N ALA A 54 -1.96 -13.17 8.40
CA ALA A 54 -2.77 -12.39 7.48
C ALA A 54 -2.11 -11.05 7.14
N ILE A 55 -1.57 -10.35 8.16
CA ILE A 55 -0.87 -9.08 7.97
C ILE A 55 0.34 -9.28 7.06
N GLU A 56 1.16 -10.31 7.30
CA GLU A 56 2.35 -10.57 6.50
C GLU A 56 2.00 -10.92 5.04
N TYR A 57 0.95 -11.72 4.82
CA TYR A 57 0.45 -12.01 3.49
C TYR A 57 0.02 -10.73 2.74
N LEU A 58 -0.76 -9.87 3.40
CA LEU A 58 -1.20 -8.59 2.83
C LEU A 58 -0.03 -7.65 2.57
N LEU A 59 0.97 -7.64 3.43
CA LEU A 59 2.17 -6.83 3.28
C LEU A 59 2.96 -7.26 2.06
N ARG A 60 3.19 -8.56 1.88
CA ARG A 60 3.84 -9.12 0.68
C ARG A 60 3.03 -8.83 -0.60
N LYS A 61 1.71 -8.99 -0.54
CA LYS A 61 0.80 -8.68 -1.65
C LYS A 61 0.89 -7.21 -2.07
N GLY A 62 0.82 -6.29 -1.10
CA GLY A 62 0.90 -4.86 -1.34
C GLY A 62 2.27 -4.42 -1.86
N GLN A 63 3.36 -5.05 -1.37
CA GLN A 63 4.70 -4.79 -1.88
C GLN A 63 4.83 -5.17 -3.36
N ARG A 64 4.32 -6.35 -3.75
CA ARG A 64 4.32 -6.82 -5.14
C ARG A 64 3.48 -5.93 -6.04
N GLN A 65 2.31 -5.49 -5.56
CA GLN A 65 1.49 -4.51 -6.27
C GLN A 65 2.22 -3.18 -6.46
N LEU A 66 2.87 -2.67 -5.41
CA LEU A 66 3.67 -1.45 -5.50
C LEU A 66 4.81 -1.57 -6.53
N GLU A 67 5.54 -2.68 -6.57
CA GLU A 67 6.59 -2.91 -7.57
C GLU A 67 6.04 -2.89 -9.00
N ILE A 68 4.91 -3.57 -9.23
CA ILE A 68 4.21 -3.58 -10.52
C ILE A 68 3.80 -2.15 -10.91
N TYR A 69 3.18 -1.41 -9.99
CA TYR A 69 2.70 -0.05 -10.21
C TYR A 69 3.83 0.98 -10.32
N SER A 70 4.97 0.72 -9.69
CA SER A 70 6.20 1.52 -9.81
C SER A 70 6.85 1.35 -11.18
N ALA A 71 6.53 0.31 -11.94
CA ALA A 71 7.06 0.13 -13.27
C ALA A 71 6.65 1.31 -14.18
N PRO A 72 7.56 1.84 -15.00
CA PRO A 72 7.31 3.01 -15.85
C PRO A 72 6.26 2.76 -16.94
N GLY A 73 5.95 1.50 -17.23
CA GLY A 73 4.90 1.10 -18.19
C GLY A 73 3.47 1.25 -17.68
N ILE A 74 3.25 1.30 -16.35
CA ILE A 74 1.89 1.39 -15.79
C ILE A 74 1.56 2.86 -15.52
N LYS A 75 0.74 3.43 -16.40
CA LYS A 75 0.30 4.83 -16.34
C LYS A 75 -1.05 5.01 -15.65
N ASP A 76 -1.88 3.97 -15.60
CA ASP A 76 -3.20 3.99 -14.97
C ASP A 76 -3.51 2.64 -14.31
N ILE A 77 -4.27 2.70 -13.20
CA ILE A 77 -4.84 1.54 -12.51
C ILE A 77 -6.31 1.88 -12.32
N ARG A 78 -7.19 1.06 -12.89
CA ARG A 78 -8.65 1.21 -12.78
C ARG A 78 -9.21 0.21 -11.79
#